data_AF-A0A7Y3XLX4-F1
#
_entry.id   AF-A0A7Y3XLX4-F1
#
_cell.length_a   1.000
_cell.length_b   1.000
_cell.length_c   1.000
_cell.angle_alpha   90.00
_cell.angle_beta   90.00
_cell.angle_gamma   90.00
#
_symmetry.space_group_name_H-M   'P 1'
#
loop_
_entity.id
_entity.type
_entity.pdbx_description
1 polymer ?
#
loop_
_entity_poly.entity_id
_entity_poly.type
_entity_poly.pdbx_seq_one_letter_code
_entity_poly.pdbx_strand_id
1 'polypeptide(L)'
;MNKTKNKKKIVSCCPALVARSQCPSLKRTRQIRRELLMLQRDVNATEEAIEKMRIRLRQKKNQGITIDCEGCPYNETKNVA
;
A
#
# COMPACT_ATOMS: atom_id res chain seq x y z
N MET A 1 -21.77 10.77 9.72
CA MET A 1 -20.37 11.07 10.08
C MET A 1 -19.43 10.28 9.16
N ASN A 2 -19.05 10.84 8.02
CA ASN A 2 -18.10 10.21 7.11
C ASN A 2 -16.70 10.35 7.72
N LYS A 3 -16.28 9.37 8.52
CA LYS A 3 -14.91 9.30 9.06
C LYS A 3 -13.98 9.15 7.86
N THR A 4 -13.29 10.23 7.49
CA THR A 4 -12.25 10.25 6.45
C THR A 4 -11.28 9.09 6.71
N LYS A 5 -11.39 8.01 5.92
CA LYS A 5 -10.61 6.80 6.21
C LYS A 5 -9.15 7.06 5.85
N ASN A 6 -8.26 6.89 6.82
CA ASN A 6 -6.82 7.11 6.59
C ASN A 6 -6.30 6.09 5.56
N LYS A 7 -5.95 6.56 4.36
CA LYS A 7 -5.42 5.73 3.25
C LYS A 7 -4.29 4.79 3.70
N LYS A 8 -3.40 5.25 4.59
CA LYS A 8 -2.29 4.43 5.11
C LYS A 8 -2.80 3.19 5.87
N LYS A 9 -3.90 3.32 6.62
CA LYS A 9 -4.52 2.18 7.33
C LYS A 9 -5.12 1.19 6.34
N ILE A 10 -5.80 1.65 5.28
CA ILE A 10 -6.44 0.81 4.25
C ILE A 10 -5.40 -0.04 3.49
N VAL A 11 -4.24 0.53 3.21
CA VAL A 11 -3.12 -0.13 2.52
C VAL A 11 -2.40 -1.15 3.44
N SER A 12 -2.66 -1.12 4.75
CA SER A 12 -2.13 -2.10 5.73
C SER A 12 -3.16 -3.11 6.25
N CYS A 13 -4.43 -2.74 6.27
CA CYS A 13 -5.54 -3.54 6.77
C CYS A 13 -6.81 -3.18 5.98
N CYS A 14 -7.55 -4.18 5.55
CA CYS A 14 -8.81 -3.96 4.86
C CYS A 14 -9.85 -3.55 5.91
N PRO A 15 -10.54 -2.41 5.77
CA PRO A 15 -11.59 -2.06 6.72
C PRO A 15 -12.82 -2.96 6.61
N ALA A 16 -12.98 -3.68 5.50
CA ALA A 16 -13.95 -4.77 5.35
C ALA A 16 -13.46 -6.11 5.92
N LEU A 17 -12.33 -6.12 6.63
CA LEU A 17 -11.71 -7.31 7.24
C LEU A 17 -11.34 -8.43 6.25
N VAL A 18 -11.28 -8.13 4.96
CA VAL A 18 -10.82 -9.07 3.92
C VAL A 18 -9.39 -9.53 4.22
N ALA A 19 -9.16 -10.83 4.05
CA ALA A 19 -7.85 -11.42 4.25
C ALA A 19 -6.78 -10.73 3.37
N ARG A 20 -5.57 -10.57 3.92
CA ARG A 20 -4.44 -9.94 3.21
C ARG A 20 -4.04 -10.67 1.92
N SER A 21 -4.35 -11.96 1.82
CA SER A 21 -4.12 -12.80 0.64
C SER A 21 -5.14 -12.56 -0.48
N GLN A 22 -6.36 -12.15 -0.12
CA GLN A 22 -7.48 -11.94 -1.03
C GLN A 22 -7.57 -10.49 -1.52
N CYS A 23 -7.25 -9.52 -0.66
CA CYS A 23 -7.25 -8.12 -1.08
C CYS A 23 -6.02 -7.82 -1.98
N PRO A 24 -6.23 -7.41 -3.24
CA PRO A 24 -5.12 -7.17 -4.18
C PRO A 24 -4.19 -6.05 -3.69
N SER A 25 -4.74 -5.02 -3.05
CA SER A 25 -3.94 -3.89 -2.55
C SER A 25 -3.06 -4.25 -1.36
N LEU A 26 -3.60 -5.02 -0.41
CA LEU A 26 -2.84 -5.51 0.74
C LEU A 26 -1.75 -6.49 0.29
N LYS A 27 -2.07 -7.38 -0.66
CA LYS A 27 -1.12 -8.34 -1.23
C LYS A 27 0.06 -7.63 -1.87
N ARG A 28 -0.19 -6.65 -2.76
CA ARG A 28 0.85 -5.84 -3.40
C ARG A 28 1.71 -5.07 -2.40
N THR A 29 1.08 -4.40 -1.43
CA THR A 29 1.81 -3.67 -0.38
C THR A 29 2.70 -4.59 0.44
N ARG A 30 2.22 -5.79 0.75
CA ARG A 30 2.99 -6.81 1.48
C ARG A 30 4.17 -7.34 0.67
N GLN A 31 4.01 -7.51 -0.65
CA GLN A 31 5.12 -7.88 -1.55
C GLN A 31 6.21 -6.81 -1.51
N ILE A 32 5.87 -5.54 -1.73
CA ILE A 32 6.83 -4.43 -1.70
C ILE A 32 7.57 -4.36 -0.34
N ARG A 33 6.87 -4.55 0.78
CA ARG A 33 7.49 -4.58 2.11
C ARG A 33 8.45 -5.76 2.30
N ARG A 34 8.10 -6.93 1.75
CA ARG A 34 8.96 -8.13 1.79
C ARG A 34 10.20 -7.93 0.95
N GLU A 35 10.05 -7.43 -0.28
CA GLU A 35 11.16 -7.10 -1.17
C GLU A 35 12.10 -6.09 -0.52
N LEU A 36 11.56 -5.01 0.06
CA LEU A 36 12.35 -4.03 0.80
C LEU A 36 13.10 -4.65 1.98
N LEU A 37 12.45 -5.52 2.77
CA LEU A 37 13.11 -6.19 3.90
C LEU A 37 14.22 -7.15 3.44
N MET A 38 14.01 -7.89 2.35
CA MET A 38 15.03 -8.76 1.79
C MET A 38 16.21 -7.96 1.28
N LEU A 39 15.94 -6.86 0.56
CA LEU A 39 16.97 -5.95 0.06
C LEU A 39 17.77 -5.30 1.20
N GLN A 40 17.12 -4.93 2.30
CA GLN A 40 17.80 -4.37 3.49
C GLN A 40 18.67 -5.39 4.24
N ARG A 41 18.44 -6.69 4.03
CA ARG A 41 19.24 -7.77 4.63
C ARG A 41 20.36 -8.23 3.72
N ASP A 42 20.30 -7.90 2.44
CA ASP A 42 21.33 -8.23 1.47
C ASP A 42 22.54 -7.30 1.67
N VAL A 43 23.71 -7.91 1.88
CA VAL A 43 24.97 -7.20 2.12
C VAL A 43 25.43 -6.45 0.87
N ASN A 44 24.99 -6.91 -0.32
CA ASN A 44 25.37 -6.32 -1.60
C ASN A 44 24.36 -5.27 -2.12
N ALA A 45 23.28 -5.02 -1.39
CA ALA A 45 22.28 -4.07 -1.82
C ALA A 45 22.81 -2.63 -1.75
N THR A 46 22.61 -1.88 -2.83
CA THR A 46 22.93 -0.45 -2.86
C THR A 46 21.86 0.37 -2.14
N GLU A 47 22.29 1.47 -1.50
CA GLU A 47 21.35 2.40 -0.85
C GLU A 47 20.31 2.96 -1.84
N GLU A 48 20.71 3.18 -3.10
CA GLU A 48 19.82 3.62 -4.17
C GLU A 48 18.68 2.62 -4.42
N ALA A 49 18.97 1.31 -4.41
CA ALA A 49 17.95 0.29 -4.59
C ALA A 49 16.96 0.26 -3.41
N ILE A 50 17.47 0.45 -2.19
CA ILE A 50 16.65 0.56 -0.97
C ILE A 50 15.76 1.80 -1.04
N GLU A 51 16.31 2.94 -1.45
CA GLU A 51 15.56 4.19 -1.54
C GLU A 51 14.49 4.14 -2.64
N LYS A 52 14.80 3.55 -3.80
CA LYS A 52 13.81 3.30 -4.86
C LYS A 52 12.62 2.49 -4.35
N MET A 53 12.87 1.46 -3.53
CA MET A 53 11.81 0.65 -2.93
C MET A 53 11.02 1.40 -1.85
N ARG A 54 11.67 2.28 -1.08
CA ARG A 54 10.98 3.18 -0.13
C ARG A 54 10.07 4.18 -0.84
N ILE A 55 10.53 4.79 -1.93
CA ILE A 55 9.74 5.70 -2.76
C ILE A 55 8.51 4.97 -3.32
N ARG A 56 8.69 3.76 -3.87
CA ARG A 56 7.60 2.93 -4.39
C ARG A 56 6.54 2.65 -3.30
N LEU A 57 6.97 2.31 -2.08
CA LEU A 57 6.06 2.10 -0.95
C LEU A 57 5.33 3.38 -0.53
N ARG A 58 6.01 4.54 -0.58
CA ARG A 58 5.42 5.85 -0.26
C ARG A 58 4.35 6.25 -1.28
N GLN A 59 4.67 6.13 -2.57
CA GLN A 59 3.73 6.37 -3.67
C GLN A 59 2.49 5.49 -3.52
N LYS A 60 2.69 4.20 -3.24
CA LYS A 60 1.58 3.26 -3.03
C LYS A 60 0.66 3.68 -1.88
N LYS A 61 1.23 4.10 -0.75
CA LYS A 61 0.45 4.59 0.40
C LYS A 61 -0.33 5.87 0.09
N ASN A 62 0.22 6.75 -0.74
CA ASN A 62 -0.43 8.00 -1.16
C ASN A 62 -1.58 7.74 -2.14
N GLN A 63 -1.37 6.84 -3.10
CA GLN A 63 -2.39 6.38 -4.05
C GLN A 63 -3.54 5.66 -3.32
N GLY A 64 -3.23 4.93 -2.25
CA GLY A 64 -4.24 4.14 -1.54
C GLY A 64 -4.57 2.84 -2.29
N ILE A 65 -5.82 2.39 -2.15
CA ILE A 65 -6.30 1.15 -2.78
C ILE A 65 -6.91 1.37 -4.17
N THR A 66 -7.06 2.63 -4.60
CA THR A 66 -7.76 3.05 -5.82
C THR A 66 -7.28 2.31 -7.06
N ILE A 67 -5.96 2.21 -7.22
CA ILE A 67 -5.33 1.62 -8.40
C ILE A 67 -5.43 0.08 -8.42
N ASP A 68 -5.60 -0.56 -7.25
CA ASP A 68 -5.68 -2.04 -7.19
C ASP A 68 -7.11 -2.56 -7.06
N CYS A 69 -8.03 -1.71 -6.62
CA CYS A 69 -9.40 -2.07 -6.30
C CYS A 69 -10.28 -0.82 -6.52
N GLU A 70 -10.46 -0.46 -7.79
CA GLU A 70 -11.12 0.77 -8.23
C GLU A 70 -12.53 0.89 -7.64
N GLY A 71 -13.31 -0.20 -7.67
CA GLY A 71 -14.67 -0.27 -7.12
C GLY A 71 -14.77 -0.52 -5.62
N CYS A 72 -13.69 -0.41 -4.84
CA CYS A 72 -13.78 -0.65 -3.41
C CYS A 72 -14.60 0.45 -2.72
N PRO A 73 -15.60 0.14 -1.88
CA PRO A 73 -16.39 1.16 -1.19
C PRO A 73 -15.59 1.95 -0.13
N TYR A 74 -14.36 1.50 0.16
CA TYR A 74 -13.40 2.18 1.03
C TYR A 74 -12.42 3.07 0.25
N ASN A 75 -12.48 2.99 -1.08
CA ASN A 75 -11.78 3.87 -1.98
C ASN A 75 -12.58 5.18 -2.07
N GLU A 76 -12.39 6.07 -1.11
CA GLU A 76 -12.87 7.43 -1.26
C GLU A 76 -11.99 8.10 -2.32
N THR A 77 -12.38 8.00 -3.60
CA THR A 77 -12.10 9.07 -4.55
C THR A 77 -12.67 10.31 -3.89
N LYS A 78 -11.81 11.29 -3.60
CA LYS A 78 -12.29 12.60 -3.17
C LYS A 78 -13.41 12.97 -4.12
N ASN A 79 -14.63 13.13 -3.62
CA ASN A 79 -15.52 14.10 -4.23
C ASN A 79 -14.73 15.40 -4.14
N VAL A 80 -14.04 15.73 -5.23
CA VAL A 80 -13.60 17.09 -5.50
C VAL A 80 -14.90 17.79 -5.82
N ALA A 81 -15.49 18.36 -4.76
CA ALA A 81 -16.48 19.42 -4.92
C ALA A 81 -15.77 20.66 -5.48
#